data_AF-A0A852UJZ3-F1
#
_entry.id   AF-A0A852UJZ3-F1
#
_cell.length_a   1.000
_cell.length_b   1.000
_cell.length_c   1.000
_cell.angle_alpha   90.00
_cell.angle_beta   90.00
_cell.angle_gamma   90.00
#
_symmetry.space_group_name_H-M   'P 1'
#
loop_
_entity.id
_entity.type
_entity.pdbx_description
1 polymer ?
#
loop_
_entity_poly.entity_id
_entity_poly.type
_entity_poly.pdbx_seq_one_letter_code
_entity_poly.pdbx_strand_id
1 'polypeptide(L)'
;MDVKRKFGALILTSVIVVSVVFWYTQQKLYSTEQVMNSLWDKYEVQSYQIGDTDPVISIDVYEKNDIPEVEKYLKAKLSKDDLEHYEIEVFSRWS
;
A
#
# COMPACT_ATOMS: atom_id res chain seq x y z
N MET A 1 -4.19 29.26 -34.36
CA MET A 1 -3.46 28.92 -33.11
C MET A 1 -2.20 28.18 -33.49
N ASP A 2 -1.04 28.81 -33.26
CA ASP A 2 0.27 28.30 -33.68
C ASP A 2 0.56 26.91 -33.11
N VAL A 3 1.01 26.00 -33.99
CA VAL A 3 1.23 24.58 -33.67
C VAL A 3 2.22 24.42 -32.50
N LYS A 4 3.21 25.31 -32.37
CA LYS A 4 4.19 25.31 -31.28
C LYS A 4 3.56 25.58 -29.92
N ARG A 5 2.52 26.43 -29.86
CA ARG A 5 1.78 26.73 -28.63
C ARG A 5 0.93 25.54 -28.16
N LYS A 6 0.43 24.73 -29.11
CA LYS A 6 -0.36 23.53 -28.80
C LYS A 6 0.53 22.40 -28.24
N PHE A 7 1.72 22.18 -28.80
CA PHE A 7 2.66 21.19 -28.28
C PHE A 7 3.20 21.55 -26.89
N GLY A 8 3.51 22.83 -26.64
CA GLY A 8 3.91 23.30 -25.31
C GLY A 8 2.82 23.08 -24.26
N ALA A 9 1.55 23.35 -24.61
CA ALA A 9 0.42 23.09 -23.73
C ALA A 9 0.24 21.59 -23.43
N LEU A 10 0.39 20.71 -24.42
CA LEU A 10 0.25 19.26 -24.25
C LEU A 10 1.31 18.66 -23.32
N ILE A 11 2.57 19.08 -23.45
CA ILE A 11 3.65 18.64 -22.56
C ILE A 11 3.35 19.08 -21.12
N LEU A 12 2.93 20.34 -20.92
CA LEU A 12 2.62 20.86 -19.60
C LEU A 12 1.48 20.09 -18.94
N THR A 13 0.40 19.79 -19.69
CA THR A 13 -0.72 18.99 -19.18
C THR A 13 -0.29 17.57 -18.81
N SER A 14 0.58 16.95 -19.61
CA SER A 14 1.07 15.60 -19.32
C SER A 14 1.90 15.54 -18.04
N VAL A 15 2.81 16.50 -17.84
CA VAL A 15 3.63 16.58 -16.63
C VAL A 15 2.75 16.74 -15.39
N ILE A 16 1.74 17.61 -15.44
CA ILE A 16 0.81 17.81 -14.32
C ILE A 16 0.08 16.51 -13.96
N VAL A 17 -0.44 15.78 -14.94
CA VAL A 17 -1.15 14.51 -14.69
C VAL A 17 -0.23 13.49 -14.04
N VAL A 18 1.00 13.31 -14.55
CA VAL A 18 1.97 12.37 -13.97
C VAL A 18 2.31 12.76 -12.53
N SER A 19 2.52 14.05 -12.24
CA SER A 19 2.81 14.51 -10.87
C SER A 19 1.65 14.27 -9.91
N VAL A 20 0.40 14.49 -10.33
CA VAL A 20 -0.78 14.25 -9.49
C VAL A 20 -0.95 12.76 -9.20
N VAL A 21 -0.81 11.90 -10.21
CA VAL A 21 -0.89 10.45 -10.03
C VAL A 21 0.21 9.96 -9.11
N PHE A 22 1.45 10.41 -9.31
CA PHE A 22 2.58 10.04 -8.47
C PHE A 22 2.40 10.46 -7.00
N TRP A 23 1.90 11.68 -6.76
CA TRP A 23 1.60 12.12 -5.40
C TRP A 23 0.52 11.26 -4.74
N TYR A 24 -0.55 10.95 -5.47
CA TYR A 24 -1.64 10.14 -4.97
C TYR A 24 -1.18 8.71 -4.62
N THR A 25 -0.34 8.09 -5.46
CA THR A 25 0.23 6.76 -5.17
C THR A 25 1.13 6.79 -3.94
N GLN A 26 1.96 7.83 -3.78
CA GLN A 26 2.83 8.00 -2.59
C GLN A 26 2.00 8.15 -1.31
N GLN A 27 0.90 8.91 -1.36
CA GLN A 27 0.02 9.08 -0.20
C GLN A 27 -0.64 7.76 0.23
N LYS A 28 -1.06 6.92 -0.73
CA LYS A 28 -1.59 5.58 -0.45
C LYS A 28 -0.54 4.68 0.20
N LEU A 29 0.66 4.61 -0.41
CA LEU A 29 1.76 3.82 0.12
C LEU A 29 2.07 4.18 1.59
N TYR A 30 2.17 5.49 1.87
CA TYR A 30 2.42 5.99 3.22
C TYR A 30 1.31 5.60 4.22
N SER A 31 0.04 5.67 3.80
CA SER A 31 -1.09 5.25 4.65
C SER A 31 -1.01 3.75 4.97
N THR A 32 -0.72 2.91 3.98
CA THR A 32 -0.57 1.46 4.18
C THR A 32 0.61 1.14 5.09
N GLU A 33 1.77 1.79 4.89
CA GLU A 33 2.93 1.65 5.77
C GLU A 33 2.63 2.05 7.22
N GLN A 34 1.84 3.10 7.45
CA GLN A 34 1.42 3.46 8.80
C GLN A 34 0.59 2.35 9.48
N VAL A 35 -0.32 1.71 8.73
CA VAL A 35 -1.09 0.57 9.25
C VAL A 35 -0.16 -0.61 9.54
N MET A 36 0.77 -0.92 8.65
CA MET A 36 1.76 -2.00 8.88
C MET A 36 2.61 -1.74 10.10
N ASN A 37 3.13 -0.51 10.26
CA ASN A 37 3.93 -0.13 11.40
C ASN A 37 3.14 -0.24 12.72
N SER A 38 1.84 0.05 12.70
CA SER A 38 0.98 -0.09 13.89
C SER A 38 0.76 -1.53 14.35
N LEU A 39 1.09 -2.53 13.52
CA LEU A 39 0.99 -3.93 13.91
C LEU A 39 1.98 -4.27 15.02
N TRP A 40 3.19 -3.71 14.96
CA TRP A 40 4.24 -3.93 15.97
C TRP A 40 3.85 -3.45 17.37
N ASP A 41 2.98 -2.45 17.47
CA ASP A 41 2.48 -1.94 18.74
C ASP A 41 1.39 -2.84 19.37
N LYS A 42 0.79 -3.74 18.58
CA LYS A 42 -0.42 -4.48 18.94
C LYS A 42 -0.25 -5.99 18.96
N TYR A 43 0.63 -6.51 18.12
CA TYR A 43 0.78 -7.93 17.85
C TYR A 43 2.26 -8.30 17.80
N GLU A 44 2.57 -9.56 18.08
CA GLU A 44 3.91 -10.10 17.94
C GLU A 44 4.18 -10.44 16.47
N VAL A 45 4.39 -9.40 15.66
CA VAL A 45 4.84 -9.52 14.26
C VAL A 45 6.34 -9.81 14.23
N GLN A 46 6.82 -10.55 13.22
CA GLN A 46 8.24 -10.81 12.96
C GLN A 46 8.77 -9.95 11.82
N SER A 47 7.94 -9.72 10.81
CA SER A 47 8.24 -8.88 9.66
C SER A 47 6.98 -8.61 8.86
N TYR A 48 7.03 -7.56 8.04
CA TYR A 48 6.08 -7.39 6.94
C TYR A 48 6.83 -6.97 5.68
N GLN A 49 6.23 -7.24 4.53
CA GLN A 49 6.70 -6.79 3.23
C GLN A 49 5.52 -6.30 2.40
N ILE A 50 5.69 -5.17 1.73
CA ILE A 50 4.78 -4.67 0.69
C ILE A 50 5.49 -4.91 -0.63
N GLY A 51 4.85 -5.63 -1.55
CA GLY A 51 5.42 -5.89 -2.87
C GLY A 51 5.44 -4.62 -3.72
N ASP A 52 6.60 -4.34 -4.33
CA ASP A 52 6.79 -3.18 -5.22
C ASP A 52 6.14 -3.41 -6.60
N THR A 53 6.23 -4.63 -7.12
CA THR A 53 5.70 -5.02 -8.44
C THR A 53 4.41 -5.81 -8.36
N ASP A 54 4.32 -6.71 -7.38
CA ASP A 54 3.12 -7.52 -7.13
C ASP A 54 2.39 -6.88 -5.94
N PRO A 55 1.08 -6.62 -6.03
CA PRO A 55 0.36 -5.96 -4.96
C PRO A 55 0.02 -7.00 -3.88
N VAL A 56 1.04 -7.53 -3.21
CA VAL A 56 0.91 -8.47 -2.10
C VAL A 56 1.51 -7.83 -0.86
N ILE A 57 0.77 -7.86 0.23
CA ILE A 57 1.28 -7.54 1.57
C ILE A 57 1.42 -8.85 2.33
N SER A 58 2.67 -9.20 2.65
CA SER A 58 3.01 -10.40 3.41
C SER A 58 3.35 -10.02 4.84
N ILE A 59 2.71 -10.66 5.81
CA ILE A 59 2.92 -10.44 7.25
C ILE A 59 3.28 -11.78 7.91
N ASP A 60 4.48 -11.85 8.49
CA ASP A 60 4.93 -13.00 9.27
C ASP A 60 4.72 -12.70 10.76
N VAL A 61 3.89 -13.50 11.45
CA VAL A 61 3.62 -13.39 12.89
C VAL A 61 4.36 -14.46 13.67
N TYR A 62 4.70 -14.20 14.93
CA TYR A 62 5.33 -15.20 15.78
C TYR A 62 4.37 -16.37 16.06
N GLU A 63 3.15 -16.08 16.48
CA GLU A 63 2.17 -17.08 16.89
C GLU A 63 1.07 -17.27 15.84
N LYS A 64 0.85 -18.51 15.37
CA LYS A 64 -0.22 -18.81 14.40
C LYS A 64 -1.62 -18.44 14.89
N ASN A 65 -1.81 -18.40 16.22
CA ASN A 65 -3.09 -18.02 16.82
C ASN A 65 -3.43 -16.54 16.63
N ASP A 66 -2.44 -15.69 16.33
CA ASP A 66 -2.66 -14.26 16.11
C ASP A 66 -3.15 -13.94 14.69
N ILE A 67 -3.00 -14.87 13.75
CA ILE A 67 -3.36 -14.71 12.33
C ILE A 67 -4.79 -14.15 12.17
N PRO A 68 -5.85 -14.74 12.79
CA PRO A 68 -7.21 -14.24 12.60
C PRO A 68 -7.41 -12.83 13.16
N GLU A 69 -6.70 -12.47 14.24
CA GLU A 69 -6.80 -11.15 14.84
C GLU A 69 -6.09 -10.08 14.00
N VAL A 70 -4.91 -10.41 13.48
CA VAL A 70 -4.15 -9.56 12.56
C VAL A 70 -4.95 -9.33 11.27
N GLU A 71 -5.49 -10.38 10.65
CA GLU A 71 -6.35 -10.25 9.47
C GLU A 71 -7.56 -9.34 9.72
N LYS A 72 -8.22 -9.52 10.87
CA LYS A 72 -9.38 -8.71 11.26
C LYS A 72 -8.97 -7.25 11.46
N TYR A 73 -7.82 -7.00 12.07
CA TYR A 73 -7.29 -5.66 12.27
C TYR A 73 -7.00 -4.96 10.93
N LEU A 74 -6.33 -5.66 10.00
CA LEU A 74 -6.02 -5.15 8.67
C LEU A 74 -7.29 -4.78 7.90
N LYS A 75 -8.29 -5.66 7.89
CA LYS A 75 -9.61 -5.39 7.27
C LYS A 75 -10.34 -4.17 7.87
N ALA A 76 -10.07 -3.84 9.13
CA ALA A 76 -10.68 -2.70 9.81
C ALA A 76 -9.89 -1.39 9.65
N LYS A 77 -8.61 -1.44 9.28
CA LYS A 77 -7.71 -0.28 9.27
C LYS A 77 -7.24 0.13 7.88
N LEU A 78 -7.09 -0.81 6.96
CA LEU A 78 -6.81 -0.51 5.58
C LEU A 78 -8.04 0.13 4.92
N SER A 79 -7.79 1.03 3.97
CA SER A 79 -8.88 1.61 3.21
C SER A 79 -9.49 0.54 2.29
N LYS A 80 -10.73 0.76 1.85
CA LYS A 80 -11.38 -0.14 0.89
C LYS A 80 -10.55 -0.29 -0.39
N ASP A 81 -9.98 0.81 -0.89
CA ASP A 81 -9.13 0.78 -2.07
C ASP A 81 -7.87 -0.07 -1.85
N ASP A 82 -7.27 -0.02 -0.66
CA ASP A 82 -6.07 -0.82 -0.35
C ASP A 82 -6.42 -2.31 -0.25
N LEU A 83 -7.58 -2.64 0.32
CA LEU A 83 -8.09 -4.02 0.39
C LEU A 83 -8.48 -4.60 -0.97
N GLU A 84 -8.83 -3.74 -1.94
CA GLU A 84 -9.08 -4.15 -3.33
C GLU A 84 -7.79 -4.19 -4.17
N HIS A 85 -6.81 -3.36 -3.82
CA HIS A 85 -5.54 -3.28 -4.53
C HIS A 85 -4.60 -4.42 -4.14
N TYR A 86 -4.48 -4.69 -2.84
CA TYR A 86 -3.52 -5.65 -2.29
C TYR A 86 -4.16 -6.99 -1.93
N GLU A 87 -3.51 -8.08 -2.32
CA GLU A 87 -3.68 -9.37 -1.67
C GLU A 87 -2.94 -9.36 -0.34
N ILE A 88 -3.57 -9.88 0.72
CA ILE A 88 -3.01 -9.87 2.07
C ILE A 88 -2.78 -11.30 2.51
N GLU A 89 -1.52 -11.62 2.79
CA GLU A 89 -1.09 -12.92 3.28
C GLU A 89 -0.56 -12.78 4.71
N VAL A 90 -1.26 -13.39 5.67
CA VAL A 90 -0.80 -13.47 7.06
C VAL A 90 -0.44 -14.91 7.35
N PHE A 91 0.79 -15.15 7.76
CA PHE A 91 1.31 -16.49 8.05
C PHE A 91 2.23 -16.48 9.25
N SER A 92 2.55 -17.65 9.77
CA SER A 92 3.65 -17.83 10.71
C SER A 92 4.61 -18.86 10.15
N ARG A 93 5.86 -18.45 9.91
CA ARG A 93 6.85 -19.32 9.27
C ARG A 93 7.45 -20.37 10.21
N TRP A 94 7.38 -20.14 11.52
CA TRP A 94 8.10 -20.93 12.53
C TRP A 94 7.20 -21.48 13.65
N SER A 95 5.88 -21.28 13.57
CA SER A 95 4.88 -21.75 14.55
C SER A 95 4.39 -23.18 14.34
#